data_AF-A0A929ZFY5-F1
#
_entry.id   AF-A0A929ZFY5-F1
#
_cell.length_a   1.000
_cell.length_b   1.000
_cell.length_c   1.000
_cell.angle_alpha   90.00
_cell.angle_beta   90.00
_cell.angle_gamma   90.00
#
_symmetry.space_group_name_H-M   'P 1'
#
loop_
_entity.id
_entity.type
_entity.pdbx_description
1 polymer ?
#
loop_
_entity_poly.entity_id
_entity_poly.type
_entity_poly.pdbx_seq_one_letter_code
_entity_poly.pdbx_strand_id
1 'polypeptide(L)'
;YWYVDGEWPAATGQVLVGEQVASTIDVKAGDTITISQLDAGASSKGAQVQSGAPASGLKVDPRTVTLTVSGILKTGGNEDGYVYMSSQDMSALTGQSGTVSLAEYSIALEGEQLSAVADAMNAANPDIHAQTVRRLAQSDTGVLAMLRSLLVVITVIVLALTMIGVSTTMIAVVTERRNEIGLRKALGATARSITREFMGEGVMLGLIGGLLGAGAGYGLAVLISTSVFHRSISLHPVILLGTVACSILVAVLACLPPVRRALAVDPALVLRGE
;
A
#
# COMPACT_ATOMS: atom_id res chain seq x y z
N TYR A 1 7.58 -13.15 -1.22
CA TYR A 1 8.40 -14.09 -0.45
C TYR A 1 8.49 -15.35 -1.29
N TRP A 2 9.69 -15.77 -1.69
CA TRP A 2 9.86 -16.94 -2.56
C TRP A 2 9.90 -18.19 -1.71
N TYR A 3 9.05 -19.17 -2.03
CA TYR A 3 9.07 -20.47 -1.39
C TYR A 3 9.76 -21.46 -2.33
N VAL A 4 10.76 -22.18 -1.84
CA VAL A 4 11.47 -23.20 -2.60
C VAL A 4 11.24 -24.55 -1.94
N ASP A 5 10.74 -25.50 -2.73
CA ASP A 5 10.56 -26.89 -2.36
C ASP A 5 11.79 -27.69 -2.84
N GLY A 6 12.70 -28.02 -1.93
CA GLY A 6 14.02 -28.59 -2.23
C GLY A 6 15.16 -27.65 -1.85
N GLU A 7 16.22 -27.64 -2.65
CA GLU A 7 17.43 -26.83 -2.40
C GLU A 7 17.69 -25.80 -3.51
N TRP A 8 18.33 -24.70 -3.11
CA TRP A 8 18.85 -23.73 -4.05
C TRP A 8 20.02 -24.33 -4.84
N PRO A 9 20.09 -24.12 -6.17
CA PRO A 9 21.17 -24.64 -6.98
C PRO A 9 22.50 -24.01 -6.53
N ALA A 10 23.45 -24.84 -6.13
CA ALA A 10 24.75 -24.42 -5.59
C ALA A 10 25.89 -24.58 -6.59
N ALA A 11 25.71 -25.42 -7.61
CA ALA A 11 26.74 -25.73 -8.60
C ALA A 11 26.17 -25.78 -10.03
N THR A 12 27.06 -25.73 -11.02
CA THR A 12 26.74 -26.01 -12.42
C THR A 12 26.14 -27.40 -12.59
N GLY A 13 25.19 -27.54 -13.51
CA GLY A 13 24.45 -28.80 -13.69
C GLY A 13 23.20 -28.94 -12.82
N GLN A 14 22.92 -27.96 -11.96
CA GLN A 14 21.69 -27.89 -11.17
C GLN A 14 20.77 -26.78 -11.67
N VAL A 15 19.47 -27.04 -11.62
CA VAL A 15 18.44 -26.12 -12.13
C VAL A 15 17.31 -25.97 -11.11
N LEU A 16 16.82 -24.74 -10.97
CA LEU A 16 15.62 -24.43 -10.20
C LEU A 16 14.47 -24.20 -11.19
N VAL A 17 13.37 -24.91 -11.01
CA VAL A 17 12.24 -24.90 -11.97
C VAL A 17 11.04 -24.25 -11.29
N GLY A 18 10.35 -23.33 -11.96
CA GLY A 18 9.10 -22.76 -11.44
C GLY A 18 7.95 -23.78 -11.41
N GLU A 19 7.01 -23.61 -10.48
CA GLU A 19 5.87 -24.52 -10.25
C GLU A 19 5.07 -24.84 -11.52
N GLN A 20 4.82 -23.84 -12.37
CA GLN A 20 4.05 -24.02 -13.60
C GLN A 20 4.81 -24.88 -14.61
N VAL A 21 6.12 -24.66 -14.75
CA VAL A 21 6.95 -25.51 -15.61
C VAL A 21 7.00 -26.92 -15.04
N ALA A 22 7.30 -27.07 -13.74
CA ALA A 22 7.44 -28.35 -13.08
C ALA A 22 6.18 -29.22 -13.19
N SER A 23 5.01 -28.62 -13.00
CA SER A 23 3.72 -29.29 -13.16
C SER A 23 3.39 -29.65 -14.61
N THR A 24 3.87 -28.85 -15.59
CA THR A 24 3.63 -29.13 -17.01
C THR A 24 4.45 -30.32 -17.52
N ILE A 25 5.70 -30.45 -17.05
CA ILE A 25 6.60 -31.55 -17.44
C ILE A 25 6.62 -32.71 -16.43
N ASP A 26 5.80 -32.64 -15.37
CA ASP A 26 5.68 -33.62 -14.28
C ASP A 26 7.01 -34.02 -13.63
N VAL A 27 7.80 -33.01 -13.21
CA VAL A 27 9.11 -33.23 -12.56
C VAL A 27 9.12 -32.78 -11.11
N LYS A 28 9.95 -33.46 -10.32
CA LYS A 28 10.17 -33.20 -8.90
C LYS A 28 11.62 -32.83 -8.61
N ALA A 29 11.86 -32.26 -7.43
CA ALA A 29 13.22 -32.06 -6.94
C ALA A 29 13.96 -33.42 -6.89
N GLY A 30 15.14 -33.47 -7.50
CA GLY A 30 15.95 -34.68 -7.70
C GLY A 30 15.88 -35.28 -9.10
N ASP A 31 14.89 -34.91 -9.92
CA ASP A 31 14.76 -35.45 -11.27
C ASP A 31 15.78 -34.85 -12.23
N THR A 32 16.11 -35.60 -13.28
CA THR A 32 17.03 -35.14 -14.33
C THR A 32 16.23 -34.73 -15.57
N ILE A 33 16.43 -33.50 -16.03
CA ILE A 33 15.78 -32.94 -17.21
C ILE A 33 16.81 -32.66 -18.30
N THR A 34 16.42 -32.85 -19.56
CA THR A 34 17.24 -32.44 -20.70
C THR A 34 16.58 -31.27 -21.39
N ILE A 35 17.28 -30.14 -21.44
CA ILE A 35 16.82 -28.93 -22.10
C ILE A 35 17.55 -28.84 -23.43
N SER A 36 16.79 -28.65 -24.51
CA SER A 36 17.33 -28.43 -25.85
C SER A 36 16.99 -27.03 -26.33
N GLN A 37 17.98 -26.33 -26.89
CA GLN A 37 17.70 -25.10 -27.62
C GLN A 37 17.24 -25.45 -29.03
N LEU A 38 16.06 -24.97 -29.40
CA LEU A 38 15.60 -25.01 -30.78
C LEU A 38 16.15 -23.79 -31.52
N ASP A 39 17.16 -23.98 -32.36
CA ASP A 39 17.76 -22.88 -33.13
C ASP A 39 16.71 -22.25 -34.07
N ALA A 40 16.39 -20.97 -33.83
CA ALA A 40 15.41 -20.21 -34.59
C ALA A 40 15.79 -19.95 -36.06
N GLY A 41 17.02 -20.30 -36.48
CA GLY A 41 17.48 -20.20 -37.86
C GLY A 41 16.73 -21.12 -38.84
N ALA A 42 16.01 -22.12 -38.35
CA ALA A 42 15.24 -23.06 -39.20
C ALA A 42 13.76 -22.69 -39.37
N SER A 43 13.16 -21.85 -38.50
CA SER A 43 11.72 -21.51 -38.61
C SER A 43 11.41 -20.33 -39.54
N SER A 44 12.37 -19.48 -39.90
CA SER A 44 12.12 -18.32 -40.77
C SER A 44 12.48 -18.50 -42.25
N LYS A 45 12.99 -19.68 -42.66
CA LYS A 45 13.24 -20.05 -44.07
C LYS A 45 12.52 -21.33 -44.55
N GLY A 46 11.50 -21.78 -43.80
CA GLY A 46 10.70 -22.96 -44.14
C GLY A 46 9.34 -22.68 -44.79
N ALA A 47 9.02 -21.42 -45.13
CA ALA A 47 7.73 -21.03 -45.69
C ALA A 47 7.85 -20.43 -47.11
N GLN A 48 8.75 -20.95 -47.95
CA GLN A 48 8.59 -20.92 -49.41
C GLN A 48 9.21 -22.17 -50.00
N VAL A 49 8.44 -23.25 -50.06
CA VAL A 49 8.73 -24.38 -50.95
C VAL A 49 7.65 -24.41 -52.01
N GLN A 50 7.99 -23.83 -53.16
CA GLN A 50 7.32 -24.09 -54.42
C GLN A 50 7.61 -25.56 -54.79
N SER A 51 6.55 -26.26 -55.18
CA SER A 51 6.50 -27.70 -55.47
C SER A 51 7.64 -28.21 -56.36
N GLY A 52 8.39 -29.21 -55.87
CA GLY A 52 9.07 -30.20 -56.72
C GLY A 52 10.61 -30.24 -56.66
N ALA A 53 11.19 -30.74 -55.56
CA ALA A 53 12.46 -31.49 -55.52
C ALA A 53 12.73 -31.97 -54.06
N PRO A 54 13.36 -33.15 -53.82
CA PRO A 54 13.56 -33.67 -52.47
C PRO A 54 14.62 -32.84 -51.73
N ALA A 55 14.22 -32.21 -50.62
CA ALA A 55 15.12 -31.46 -49.75
C ALA A 55 16.06 -32.44 -49.01
N SER A 56 17.33 -32.45 -49.43
CA SER A 56 18.42 -33.07 -48.68
C SER A 56 18.55 -32.39 -47.32
N GLY A 57 18.62 -33.20 -46.26
CA GLY A 57 18.50 -32.75 -44.87
C GLY A 57 19.60 -31.78 -44.43
N LEU A 58 19.18 -30.60 -43.96
CA LEU A 58 19.93 -29.88 -42.94
C LEU A 58 19.63 -30.55 -41.58
N LYS A 59 20.54 -31.40 -41.11
CA LYS A 59 20.58 -31.79 -39.70
C LYS A 59 21.19 -30.63 -38.92
N VAL A 60 20.35 -29.88 -38.21
CA VAL A 60 20.80 -28.99 -37.14
C VAL A 60 20.85 -29.87 -35.90
N ASP A 61 22.05 -30.12 -35.35
CA ASP A 61 22.18 -30.81 -34.07
C ASP A 61 21.69 -29.84 -32.97
N PRO A 62 20.58 -30.14 -32.27
CA PRO A 62 20.13 -29.31 -31.17
C PRO A 62 21.16 -29.37 -30.04
N ARG A 63 21.60 -28.21 -29.55
CA ARG A 63 22.42 -28.17 -28.33
C ARG A 63 21.54 -28.59 -27.16
N THR A 64 21.92 -29.69 -26.52
CA THR A 64 21.21 -30.26 -25.37
C THR A 64 22.09 -30.20 -24.14
N VAL A 65 21.50 -29.82 -23.01
CA VAL A 65 22.16 -29.87 -21.70
C VAL A 65 21.27 -30.65 -20.75
N THR A 66 21.87 -31.62 -20.06
CA THR A 66 21.20 -32.44 -19.06
C THR A 66 21.50 -31.85 -17.68
N LEU A 67 20.46 -31.49 -16.93
CA LEU A 67 20.52 -30.80 -15.64
C LEU A 67 19.68 -31.55 -14.60
N THR A 68 20.09 -31.49 -13.34
CA THR A 68 19.32 -32.03 -12.21
C THR A 68 18.50 -30.94 -11.54
N VAL A 69 17.21 -31.18 -11.33
CA VAL A 69 16.29 -30.25 -10.67
C VAL A 69 16.63 -30.22 -9.17
N SER A 70 17.20 -29.12 -8.68
CA SER A 70 17.57 -28.98 -7.25
C SER A 70 16.36 -28.60 -6.39
N GLY A 71 15.41 -27.87 -6.96
CA GLY A 71 14.20 -27.44 -6.25
C GLY A 71 13.15 -26.85 -7.17
N ILE A 72 11.95 -26.71 -6.62
CA ILE A 72 10.81 -26.10 -7.30
C ILE A 72 10.49 -24.75 -6.65
N LEU A 73 10.45 -23.69 -7.46
CA LEU A 73 10.16 -22.34 -7.03
C LEU A 73 8.65 -22.08 -7.11
N LYS A 74 8.07 -21.67 -5.98
CA LYS A 74 6.67 -21.24 -5.84
C LYS A 74 6.63 -19.76 -5.47
N THR A 75 6.17 -18.94 -6.41
CA THR A 75 6.00 -17.49 -6.22
C THR A 75 4.54 -17.05 -6.35
N GLY A 76 3.70 -17.82 -7.07
CA GLY A 76 2.32 -17.44 -7.41
C GLY A 76 2.24 -16.40 -8.52
N GLY A 77 3.33 -16.16 -9.26
CA GLY A 77 3.45 -15.16 -10.32
C GLY A 77 3.98 -15.76 -11.63
N ASN A 78 4.37 -14.88 -12.57
CA ASN A 78 4.92 -15.29 -13.87
C ASN A 78 6.26 -16.03 -13.73
N GLU A 79 6.94 -15.83 -12.60
CA GLU A 79 8.20 -16.46 -12.23
C GLU A 79 8.08 -17.98 -12.08
N ASP A 80 6.86 -18.49 -11.87
CA ASP A 80 6.56 -19.93 -11.83
C ASP A 80 6.66 -20.57 -13.22
N GLY A 81 6.65 -19.76 -14.29
CA GLY A 81 6.85 -20.16 -15.68
C GLY A 81 8.32 -20.19 -16.12
N TYR A 82 9.27 -19.91 -15.23
CA TYR A 82 10.69 -19.80 -15.58
C TYR A 82 11.53 -20.98 -15.11
N VAL A 83 12.66 -21.16 -15.79
CA VAL A 83 13.71 -22.12 -15.43
C VAL A 83 14.98 -21.33 -15.14
N TYR A 84 15.52 -21.48 -13.94
CA TYR A 84 16.70 -20.77 -13.46
C TYR A 84 17.89 -21.72 -13.43
N MET A 85 18.95 -21.35 -14.13
CA MET A 85 20.20 -22.11 -14.21
C MET A 85 21.39 -21.17 -14.09
N SER A 86 22.58 -21.74 -13.90
CA SER A 86 23.80 -20.95 -13.83
C SER A 86 24.10 -20.27 -15.18
N SER A 87 24.83 -19.15 -15.14
CA SER A 87 25.28 -18.49 -16.37
C SER A 87 26.15 -19.40 -17.24
N GLN A 88 26.88 -20.35 -16.64
CA GLN A 88 27.72 -21.30 -17.39
C GLN A 88 26.86 -22.33 -18.13
N ASP A 89 25.83 -22.87 -17.48
CA ASP A 89 24.88 -23.81 -18.10
C ASP A 89 24.07 -23.12 -19.21
N MET A 90 23.67 -21.85 -19.00
CA MET A 90 23.00 -21.04 -20.01
C MET A 90 23.91 -20.79 -21.23
N SER A 91 25.20 -20.52 -21.03
CA SER A 91 26.15 -20.37 -22.12
C SER A 91 26.44 -21.68 -22.85
N ALA A 92 26.47 -22.82 -22.14
CA ALA A 92 26.59 -24.14 -22.74
C ALA A 92 25.37 -24.47 -23.62
N LEU A 93 24.16 -24.14 -23.14
CA LEU A 93 22.92 -24.34 -23.86
C LEU A 93 22.80 -23.42 -25.08
N THR A 94 23.06 -22.11 -24.90
CA THR A 94 22.81 -21.09 -25.93
C THR A 94 23.97 -20.86 -26.90
N GLY A 95 25.18 -21.28 -26.54
CA GLY A 95 26.39 -20.95 -27.27
C GLY A 95 26.79 -19.47 -27.24
N GLN A 96 26.04 -18.63 -26.54
CA GLN A 96 26.36 -17.23 -26.33
C GLN A 96 26.93 -17.03 -24.93
N SER A 97 28.07 -16.33 -24.84
CA SER A 97 28.72 -16.00 -23.58
C SER A 97 28.57 -14.50 -23.30
N GLY A 98 28.09 -14.17 -22.09
CA GLY A 98 28.08 -12.79 -21.59
C GLY A 98 26.97 -11.88 -22.12
N THR A 99 25.97 -12.40 -22.83
CA THR A 99 24.77 -11.62 -23.20
C THR A 99 23.74 -11.68 -22.08
N VAL A 100 23.46 -10.54 -21.46
CA VAL A 100 22.45 -10.40 -20.40
C VAL A 100 21.30 -9.56 -20.94
N SER A 101 20.11 -10.15 -21.01
CA SER A 101 18.90 -9.45 -21.48
C SER A 101 18.21 -8.66 -20.37
N LEU A 102 18.36 -9.10 -19.12
CA LEU A 102 17.71 -8.50 -17.95
C LEU A 102 18.62 -8.65 -16.72
N ALA A 103 18.82 -7.55 -16.01
CA ALA A 103 19.47 -7.54 -14.70
C ALA A 103 18.49 -6.98 -13.67
N GLU A 104 18.26 -7.73 -12.59
CA GLU A 104 17.44 -7.29 -11.46
C GLU A 104 18.34 -7.01 -10.26
N TYR A 105 18.10 -5.88 -9.58
CA TYR A 105 18.81 -5.53 -8.36
C TYR A 105 17.81 -5.14 -7.26
N SER A 106 18.06 -5.60 -6.04
CA SER A 106 17.21 -5.33 -4.88
C SER A 106 17.86 -4.26 -4.01
N ILE A 107 17.18 -3.12 -3.86
CA ILE A 107 17.58 -2.00 -3.01
C ILE A 107 16.46 -1.68 -2.03
N ALA A 108 16.84 -1.45 -0.78
CA ALA A 108 15.93 -1.05 0.30
C ALA A 108 15.66 0.46 0.23
N LEU A 109 14.86 0.88 -0.76
CA LEU A 109 14.41 2.27 -0.93
C LEU A 109 12.88 2.33 -1.05
N GLU A 110 12.30 3.47 -0.69
CA GLU A 110 10.86 3.74 -0.79
C GLU A 110 10.50 4.35 -2.16
N GLY A 111 9.24 4.20 -2.57
CA GLY A 111 8.77 4.34 -3.96
C GLY A 111 9.33 5.51 -4.77
N GLU A 112 9.29 6.74 -4.26
CA GLU A 112 9.77 7.94 -4.98
C GLU A 112 11.30 7.94 -5.16
N GLN A 113 12.04 7.47 -4.15
CA GLN A 113 13.48 7.34 -4.20
C GLN A 113 13.89 6.24 -5.20
N LEU A 114 13.10 5.16 -5.27
CA LEU A 114 13.33 4.06 -6.21
C LEU A 114 13.14 4.50 -7.67
N SER A 115 12.09 5.29 -7.95
CA SER A 115 11.88 5.87 -9.29
C SER A 115 13.01 6.83 -9.68
N ALA A 116 13.47 7.66 -8.74
CA ALA A 116 14.56 8.59 -9.00
C ALA A 116 15.87 7.87 -9.37
N VAL A 117 16.15 6.71 -8.76
CA VAL A 117 17.31 5.88 -9.11
C VAL A 117 17.15 5.28 -10.52
N ALA A 118 15.96 4.78 -10.86
CA ALA A 118 15.70 4.24 -12.20
C ALA A 118 15.87 5.33 -13.28
N ASP A 119 15.35 6.53 -13.03
CA ASP A 119 15.48 7.68 -13.95
C ASP A 119 16.95 8.12 -14.09
N ALA A 120 17.71 8.15 -12.98
CA ALA A 120 19.13 8.47 -13.01
C ALA A 120 19.95 7.44 -13.80
N MET A 121 19.61 6.15 -13.70
CA MET A 121 20.25 5.09 -14.49
C MET A 121 19.96 5.23 -15.99
N ASN A 122 18.70 5.52 -16.34
CA ASN A 122 18.30 5.76 -17.74
C ASN A 122 18.98 7.00 -18.33
N ALA A 123 19.18 8.05 -17.52
CA ALA A 123 19.88 9.25 -17.95
C ALA A 123 21.39 9.03 -18.14
N ALA A 124 21.99 8.16 -17.32
CA ALA A 124 23.43 7.88 -17.36
C ALA A 124 23.84 6.94 -18.50
N ASN A 125 22.94 6.05 -18.96
CA ASN A 125 23.24 5.10 -20.02
C ASN A 125 22.05 4.89 -20.98
N PRO A 126 22.13 5.35 -22.24
CA PRO A 126 21.07 5.18 -23.24
C PRO A 126 20.79 3.71 -23.62
N ASP A 127 21.75 2.80 -23.43
CA ASP A 127 21.62 1.39 -23.80
C ASP A 127 20.86 0.57 -22.74
N ILE A 128 20.63 1.14 -21.55
CA ILE A 128 19.95 0.47 -20.43
C ILE A 128 18.56 1.07 -20.26
N HIS A 129 17.54 0.21 -20.22
CA HIS A 129 16.18 0.59 -19.84
C HIS A 129 15.89 0.06 -18.44
N ALA A 130 16.28 0.84 -17.42
CA ALA A 130 15.96 0.57 -16.04
C ALA A 130 14.47 0.85 -15.78
N GLN A 131 13.76 -0.16 -15.28
CA GLN A 131 12.39 -0.03 -14.81
C GLN A 131 12.31 -0.58 -13.40
N THR A 132 11.56 0.09 -12.53
CA THR A 132 11.30 -0.45 -11.19
C THR A 132 10.51 -1.75 -11.35
N VAL A 133 11.03 -2.85 -10.81
CA VAL A 133 10.35 -4.15 -10.75
C VAL A 133 9.16 -4.00 -9.81
N ARG A 134 8.07 -3.49 -10.36
CA ARG A 134 6.82 -3.23 -9.66
C ARG A 134 6.01 -4.54 -9.65
N ARG A 135 6.61 -5.59 -9.09
CA ARG A 135 5.93 -6.86 -8.80
C ARG A 135 4.75 -6.51 -7.89
N LEU A 136 3.54 -6.62 -8.42
CA LEU A 136 2.27 -6.69 -7.69
C LEU A 136 1.86 -5.50 -6.81
N ALA A 137 2.75 -4.56 -6.51
CA ALA A 137 2.43 -3.37 -5.73
C ALA A 137 1.42 -2.44 -6.42
N GLN A 138 1.13 -2.59 -7.72
CA GLN A 138 0.04 -1.84 -8.36
C GLN A 138 -1.37 -2.37 -8.11
N SER A 139 -1.55 -3.69 -8.06
CA SER A 139 -2.84 -4.24 -7.64
C SER A 139 -3.05 -3.96 -6.16
N ASP A 140 -1.99 -4.08 -5.34
CA ASP A 140 -2.08 -3.75 -3.92
C ASP A 140 -2.22 -2.25 -3.67
N THR A 141 -1.51 -1.36 -4.38
CA THR A 141 -1.69 0.09 -4.18
C THR A 141 -3.04 0.59 -4.65
N GLY A 142 -3.63 0.00 -5.72
CA GLY A 142 -5.00 0.31 -6.11
C GLY A 142 -6.00 -0.05 -5.02
N VAL A 143 -5.90 -1.27 -4.46
CA VAL A 143 -6.78 -1.72 -3.37
C VAL A 143 -6.53 -0.93 -2.09
N LEU A 144 -5.27 -0.71 -1.68
CA LEU A 144 -4.94 0.09 -0.49
C LEU A 144 -5.39 1.54 -0.66
N ALA A 145 -5.24 2.14 -1.84
CA ALA A 145 -5.72 3.50 -2.11
C ALA A 145 -7.25 3.58 -2.06
N MET A 146 -7.96 2.58 -2.60
CA MET A 146 -9.42 2.48 -2.52
C MET A 146 -9.91 2.30 -1.07
N LEU A 147 -9.24 1.45 -0.28
CA LEU A 147 -9.55 1.29 1.14
C LEU A 147 -9.27 2.59 1.91
N ARG A 148 -8.14 3.25 1.64
CA ARG A 148 -7.78 4.53 2.26
C ARG A 148 -8.80 5.62 1.91
N SER A 149 -9.23 5.72 0.65
CA SER A 149 -10.21 6.72 0.22
C SER A 149 -11.57 6.47 0.88
N LEU A 150 -12.01 5.21 0.95
CA LEU A 150 -13.23 4.82 1.65
C LEU A 150 -13.17 5.19 3.14
N LEU A 151 -12.06 4.89 3.82
CA LEU A 151 -11.86 5.26 5.23
C LEU A 151 -11.87 6.78 5.43
N VAL A 152 -11.26 7.55 4.52
CA VAL A 152 -11.31 9.03 4.57
C VAL A 152 -12.74 9.53 4.44
N VAL A 153 -13.53 9.00 3.50
CA VAL A 153 -14.94 9.38 3.32
C VAL A 153 -15.76 9.06 4.57
N ILE A 154 -15.63 7.84 5.11
CA ILE A 154 -16.30 7.44 6.35
C ILE A 154 -15.90 8.36 7.51
N THR A 155 -14.60 8.67 7.62
CA THR A 155 -14.08 9.57 8.67
C THR A 155 -14.73 10.95 8.56
N VAL A 156 -14.80 11.53 7.36
CA VAL A 156 -15.45 12.84 7.13
C VAL A 156 -16.93 12.80 7.53
N ILE A 157 -17.65 11.73 7.17
CA ILE A 157 -19.07 11.57 7.53
C ILE A 157 -19.23 11.49 9.05
N VAL A 158 -18.41 10.68 9.74
CA VAL A 158 -18.45 10.56 11.21
C VAL A 158 -18.09 11.88 11.88
N LEU A 159 -17.09 12.62 11.37
CA LEU A 159 -16.75 13.96 11.86
C LEU A 159 -17.92 14.95 11.70
N ALA A 160 -18.64 14.89 10.57
CA ALA A 160 -19.82 15.73 10.37
C ALA A 160 -20.96 15.38 11.34
N LEU A 161 -21.25 14.09 11.51
CA LEU A 161 -22.29 13.61 12.44
C LEU A 161 -21.96 13.98 13.90
N THR A 162 -20.71 13.80 14.31
CA THR A 162 -20.25 14.19 15.65
C THR A 162 -20.34 15.69 15.86
N MET A 163 -19.95 16.51 14.86
CA MET A 163 -20.10 17.96 14.90
C MET A 163 -21.57 18.38 15.09
N ILE A 164 -22.50 17.76 14.35
CA ILE A 164 -23.94 18.01 14.49
C ILE A 164 -24.44 17.59 15.88
N GLY A 165 -24.02 16.43 16.37
CA GLY A 165 -24.39 15.92 17.68
C GLY A 165 -23.98 16.87 18.80
N VAL A 166 -22.69 17.26 18.82
CA VAL A 166 -22.14 18.21 19.80
C VAL A 166 -22.81 19.58 19.68
N SER A 167 -23.07 20.06 18.45
CA SER A 167 -23.77 21.33 18.26
C SER A 167 -25.17 21.29 18.86
N THR A 168 -25.90 20.19 18.64
CA THR A 168 -27.29 20.02 19.08
C THR A 168 -27.38 19.95 20.59
N THR A 169 -26.51 19.16 21.23
CA THR A 169 -26.47 19.05 22.70
C THR A 169 -26.09 20.38 23.34
N MET A 170 -25.09 21.07 22.80
CA MET A 170 -24.67 22.36 23.33
C MET A 170 -25.75 23.44 23.16
N ILE A 171 -26.50 23.42 22.06
CA ILE A 171 -27.66 24.31 21.86
C ILE A 171 -28.75 24.05 22.91
N ALA A 172 -29.01 22.79 23.26
CA ALA A 172 -29.97 22.46 24.31
C ALA A 172 -29.51 23.04 25.66
N VAL A 173 -28.24 22.85 26.02
CA VAL A 173 -27.65 23.42 27.26
C VAL A 173 -27.75 24.95 27.29
N VAL A 174 -27.46 25.63 26.17
CA VAL A 174 -27.60 27.10 26.05
C VAL A 174 -29.06 27.53 26.25
N THR A 175 -30.01 26.73 25.78
CA THR A 175 -31.44 27.04 25.89
C THR A 175 -31.94 26.85 27.31
N GLU A 176 -31.50 25.80 28.02
CA GLU A 176 -31.80 25.58 29.43
C GLU A 176 -31.23 26.71 30.31
N ARG A 177 -30.00 27.15 30.03
CA ARG A 177 -29.32 28.23 30.77
C ARG A 177 -29.62 29.64 30.25
N ARG A 178 -30.63 29.81 29.40
CA ARG A 178 -30.93 31.10 28.75
C ARG A 178 -31.19 32.22 29.76
N ASN A 179 -31.90 31.92 30.85
CA ASN A 179 -32.24 32.88 31.91
C ASN A 179 -30.99 33.40 32.64
N GLU A 180 -30.05 32.51 32.94
CA GLU A 180 -28.78 32.88 33.57
C GLU A 180 -27.89 33.72 32.64
N ILE A 181 -27.84 33.36 31.35
CA ILE A 181 -27.08 34.11 30.33
C ILE A 181 -27.67 35.51 30.15
N GLY A 182 -29.00 35.63 30.12
CA GLY A 182 -29.70 36.92 30.05
C GLY A 182 -29.40 37.81 31.25
N LEU A 183 -29.44 37.25 32.47
CA LEU A 183 -29.09 37.97 33.68
C LEU A 183 -27.61 38.41 33.69
N ARG A 184 -26.68 37.54 33.31
CA ARG A 184 -25.24 37.89 33.20
C ARG A 184 -25.02 39.03 32.21
N LYS A 185 -25.69 39.00 31.05
CA LYS A 185 -25.64 40.09 30.06
C LYS A 185 -26.21 41.40 30.61
N ALA A 186 -27.34 41.35 31.32
CA ALA A 186 -27.96 42.52 31.94
C ALA A 186 -27.05 43.18 33.01
N LEU A 187 -26.25 42.36 33.71
CA LEU A 187 -25.23 42.82 34.66
C LEU A 187 -23.93 43.32 34.00
N GLY A 188 -23.86 43.36 32.66
CA GLY A 188 -22.73 43.91 31.91
C GLY A 188 -21.69 42.88 31.45
N ALA A 189 -21.98 41.57 31.50
CA ALA A 189 -21.07 40.58 30.95
C ALA A 189 -20.84 40.80 29.44
N THR A 190 -19.58 40.91 29.04
CA THR A 190 -19.21 41.10 27.63
C THR A 190 -19.41 39.81 26.82
N ALA A 191 -19.81 39.94 25.55
CA ALA A 191 -19.94 38.83 24.61
C ALA A 191 -18.70 37.91 24.57
N ARG A 192 -17.51 38.50 24.75
CA ARG A 192 -16.23 37.78 24.78
C ARG A 192 -16.09 36.84 25.97
N SER A 193 -16.65 37.20 27.13
CA SER A 193 -16.65 36.33 28.31
C SER A 193 -17.46 35.06 28.06
N ILE A 194 -18.65 35.23 27.47
CA ILE A 194 -19.57 34.14 27.13
C ILE A 194 -18.94 33.24 26.05
N THR A 195 -18.36 33.83 25.01
CA THR A 195 -17.65 33.06 23.96
C THR A 195 -16.49 32.25 24.53
N ARG A 196 -15.70 32.81 25.46
CA ARG A 196 -14.55 32.10 26.06
C ARG A 196 -14.98 30.91 26.90
N GLU A 197 -16.10 31.02 27.63
CA GLU A 197 -16.65 29.93 28.44
C GLU A 197 -17.03 28.73 27.56
N PHE A 198 -17.86 28.95 26.54
CA PHE A 198 -18.29 27.89 25.62
C PHE A 198 -17.16 27.35 24.74
N MET A 199 -16.24 28.21 24.29
CA MET A 199 -15.09 27.76 23.52
C MET A 199 -14.12 26.93 24.38
N GLY A 200 -13.95 27.31 25.65
CA GLY A 200 -13.16 26.54 26.61
C GLY A 200 -13.76 25.16 26.87
N GLU A 201 -15.08 25.08 27.00
CA GLU A 201 -15.80 23.82 27.13
C GLU A 201 -15.63 22.94 25.88
N GLY A 202 -15.74 23.53 24.69
CA GLY A 202 -15.47 22.84 23.41
C GLY A 202 -14.05 22.30 23.30
N VAL A 203 -13.04 23.11 23.67
CA VAL A 203 -11.63 22.68 23.69
C VAL A 203 -11.42 21.54 24.69
N MET A 204 -12.02 21.62 25.87
CA MET A 204 -11.88 20.58 26.90
C MET A 204 -12.54 19.27 26.46
N LEU A 205 -13.72 19.33 25.83
CA LEU A 205 -14.39 18.17 25.23
C LEU A 205 -13.55 17.55 24.11
N GLY A 206 -12.98 18.37 23.21
CA GLY A 206 -12.10 17.91 22.15
C GLY A 206 -10.80 17.30 22.67
N LEU A 207 -10.23 17.85 23.75
CA LEU A 207 -9.01 17.33 24.36
C LEU A 207 -9.27 15.97 25.03
N ILE A 208 -10.31 15.86 25.86
CA ILE A 208 -10.65 14.61 26.56
C ILE A 208 -11.08 13.54 25.56
N GLY A 209 -11.98 13.89 24.64
CA GLY A 209 -12.43 12.98 23.58
C GLY A 209 -11.28 12.55 22.66
N GLY A 210 -10.40 13.49 22.30
CA GLY A 210 -9.22 13.22 21.48
C GLY A 210 -8.23 12.27 22.17
N LEU A 211 -7.91 12.49 23.45
CA LEU A 211 -7.02 11.61 24.22
C LEU A 211 -7.60 10.20 24.37
N LEU A 212 -8.87 10.10 24.77
CA LEU A 212 -9.54 8.81 24.93
C LEU A 212 -9.68 8.08 23.60
N GLY A 213 -10.07 8.78 22.55
CA GLY A 213 -10.18 8.24 21.20
C GLY A 213 -8.85 7.79 20.62
N ALA A 214 -7.78 8.58 20.81
CA ALA A 214 -6.42 8.21 20.38
C ALA A 214 -5.91 6.98 21.12
N GLY A 215 -6.13 6.91 22.44
CA GLY A 215 -5.76 5.75 23.25
C GLY A 215 -6.51 4.48 22.84
N ALA A 216 -7.83 4.55 22.70
CA ALA A 216 -8.66 3.43 22.27
C ALA A 216 -8.34 2.99 20.83
N GLY A 217 -8.16 3.96 19.91
CA GLY A 217 -7.80 3.69 18.52
C GLY A 217 -6.44 3.02 18.40
N TYR A 218 -5.45 3.47 19.17
CA TYR A 218 -4.14 2.82 19.23
C TYR A 218 -4.24 1.40 19.80
N GLY A 219 -5.00 1.20 20.88
CA GLY A 219 -5.23 -0.11 21.47
C GLY A 219 -5.84 -1.10 20.47
N LEU A 220 -6.85 -0.67 19.71
CA LEU A 220 -7.44 -1.48 18.64
C LEU A 220 -6.47 -1.75 17.48
N ALA A 221 -5.68 -0.74 17.09
CA ALA A 221 -4.67 -0.91 16.05
C ALA A 221 -3.63 -1.97 16.44
N VAL A 222 -3.14 -1.93 17.69
CA VAL A 222 -2.21 -2.94 18.21
C VAL A 222 -2.85 -4.31 18.19
N LEU A 223 -4.06 -4.46 18.73
CA LEU A 223 -4.77 -5.74 18.79
C LEU A 223 -4.96 -6.39 17.40
N ILE A 224 -5.36 -5.61 16.41
CA ILE A 224 -5.52 -6.08 15.03
C ILE A 224 -4.16 -6.43 14.41
N SER A 225 -3.14 -5.59 14.63
CA SER A 225 -1.81 -5.79 14.06
C SER A 225 -1.12 -7.06 14.57
N THR A 226 -1.25 -7.35 15.87
CA THR A 226 -0.65 -8.54 16.48
C THR A 226 -1.40 -9.80 16.06
N SER A 227 -2.74 -9.74 15.95
CA SER A 227 -3.56 -10.91 15.65
C SER A 227 -3.52 -11.31 14.18
N VAL A 228 -3.44 -10.34 13.26
CA VAL A 228 -3.53 -10.59 11.81
C VAL A 228 -2.14 -10.60 11.16
N PHE A 229 -1.28 -9.65 11.52
CA PHE A 229 -0.03 -9.39 10.78
C PHE A 229 1.23 -9.82 11.52
N HIS A 230 1.13 -10.27 12.78
CA HIS A 230 2.28 -10.65 13.64
C HIS A 230 3.40 -9.58 13.68
N ARG A 231 3.03 -8.30 13.48
CA ARG A 231 3.94 -7.15 13.41
C ARG A 231 3.58 -6.16 14.51
N SER A 232 4.59 -5.60 15.17
CA SER A 232 4.41 -4.52 16.13
C SER A 232 4.28 -3.16 15.43
N ILE A 233 3.22 -2.41 15.77
CA ILE A 233 3.07 -1.02 15.34
C ILE A 233 3.92 -0.13 16.25
N SER A 234 4.72 0.75 15.65
CA SER A 234 5.47 1.77 16.39
C SER A 234 4.62 3.01 16.62
N LEU A 235 4.67 3.56 17.83
CA LEU A 235 4.02 4.83 18.17
C LEU A 235 4.74 5.98 17.47
N HIS A 236 4.05 6.64 16.55
CA HIS A 236 4.51 7.91 16.00
C HIS A 236 3.87 9.09 16.75
N PRO A 237 4.64 9.87 17.53
CA PRO A 237 4.11 10.99 18.32
C PRO A 237 3.42 12.04 17.45
N VAL A 238 3.88 12.21 16.20
CA VAL A 238 3.31 13.16 15.24
C VAL A 238 1.85 12.82 14.90
N ILE A 239 1.53 11.54 14.75
CA ILE A 239 0.16 11.10 14.44
C ILE A 239 -0.74 11.31 15.65
N LEU A 240 -0.26 10.99 16.85
CA LEU A 240 -1.00 11.17 18.09
C LEU A 240 -1.29 12.66 18.37
N LEU A 241 -0.29 13.53 18.17
CA LEU A 241 -0.48 14.97 18.31
C LEU A 241 -1.45 15.49 17.24
N GLY A 242 -1.34 14.98 16.01
CA GLY A 242 -2.23 15.32 14.89
C GLY A 242 -3.69 14.95 15.15
N THR A 243 -3.97 13.77 15.71
CA THR A 243 -5.35 13.33 16.02
C THR A 243 -5.97 14.15 17.13
N VAL A 244 -5.23 14.45 18.20
CA VAL A 244 -5.71 15.31 19.29
C VAL A 244 -5.95 16.74 18.79
N ALA A 245 -5.04 17.30 18.01
CA ALA A 245 -5.20 18.63 17.42
C ALA A 245 -6.43 18.69 16.50
N CYS A 246 -6.63 17.66 15.66
CA CYS A 246 -7.80 17.56 14.80
C CYS A 246 -9.10 17.46 15.61
N SER A 247 -9.11 16.67 16.69
CA SER A 247 -10.28 16.53 17.57
C SER A 247 -10.67 17.85 18.23
N ILE A 248 -9.69 18.60 18.75
CA ILE A 248 -9.90 19.94 19.30
C ILE A 248 -10.47 20.89 18.23
N LEU A 249 -9.90 20.87 17.03
CA LEU A 249 -10.35 21.72 15.92
C LEU A 249 -11.80 21.41 15.55
N VAL A 250 -12.17 20.14 15.41
CA VAL A 250 -13.55 19.74 15.10
C VAL A 250 -14.51 20.13 16.23
N ALA A 251 -14.13 19.93 17.49
CA ALA A 251 -14.95 20.33 18.63
C ALA A 251 -15.16 21.86 18.68
N VAL A 252 -14.12 22.64 18.43
CA VAL A 252 -14.19 24.11 18.33
C VAL A 252 -15.14 24.55 17.20
N LEU A 253 -15.03 23.92 16.02
CA LEU A 253 -15.92 24.20 14.89
C LEU A 253 -17.38 23.86 15.24
N ALA A 254 -17.62 22.74 15.93
CA ALA A 254 -18.93 22.34 16.44
C ALA A 254 -19.52 23.34 17.44
N CYS A 255 -18.68 24.06 18.19
CA CYS A 255 -19.13 25.06 19.15
C CYS A 255 -19.50 26.43 18.52
N LEU A 256 -19.19 26.66 17.24
CA LEU A 256 -19.50 27.96 16.60
C LEU A 256 -21.02 28.24 16.52
N PRO A 257 -21.88 27.31 16.06
CA PRO A 257 -23.33 27.52 16.06
C PRO A 257 -23.96 27.81 17.43
N PRO A 258 -23.71 27.02 18.50
CA PRO A 258 -24.27 27.30 19.83
C PRO A 258 -23.78 28.63 20.42
N VAL A 259 -22.50 28.98 20.22
CA VAL A 259 -21.95 30.27 20.69
C VAL A 259 -22.71 31.43 20.06
N ARG A 260 -22.98 31.39 18.75
CA ARG A 260 -23.77 32.43 18.07
C ARG A 260 -25.18 32.54 18.66
N ARG A 261 -25.83 31.41 18.99
CA ARG A 261 -27.13 31.40 19.65
C ARG A 261 -27.10 31.98 21.06
N ALA A 262 -26.08 31.65 21.87
CA ALA A 262 -25.91 32.23 23.20
C ALA A 262 -25.72 33.76 23.15
N LEU A 263 -24.99 34.25 22.15
CA LEU A 263 -24.79 35.67 21.92
C LEU A 263 -26.05 36.39 21.44
N ALA A 264 -26.95 35.71 20.72
CA ALA A 264 -28.23 36.28 20.25
C ALA A 264 -29.31 36.40 21.34
N VAL A 265 -29.10 35.85 22.54
CA VAL A 265 -30.05 35.98 23.66
C VAL A 265 -30.20 37.45 24.09
N ASP A 266 -31.41 37.98 24.00
CA ASP A 266 -31.76 39.34 24.41
C ASP A 266 -32.15 39.37 25.91
N PRO A 267 -31.43 40.13 26.76
CA PRO A 267 -31.72 40.21 28.18
C PRO A 267 -33.11 40.79 28.50
N ALA A 268 -33.68 41.66 27.65
CA ALA A 268 -34.97 42.30 27.93
C ALA A 268 -36.16 41.32 27.79
N LEU A 269 -36.10 40.43 26.79
CA LEU A 269 -37.10 39.38 26.57
C LEU A 269 -37.02 38.30 27.67
N VAL A 270 -35.81 37.85 27.96
CA VAL A 270 -35.56 36.80 28.95
C VAL A 270 -36.05 37.17 30.37
N LEU A 271 -35.87 38.43 30.79
CA LEU A 271 -36.31 38.89 32.11
C LEU A 271 -37.82 39.16 32.19
N ARG A 272 -38.51 39.30 31.07
CA ARG A 272 -39.98 39.37 31.00
C ARG A 272 -40.65 37.99 31.07
N GLY A 273 -39.88 36.91 30.96
CA GLY A 273 -40.40 35.55 30.97
C GLY A 273 -41.02 35.11 29.64
N GLU A 274 -40.69 35.80 28.54
CA GLU A 274 -41.10 35.49 27.16
C GLU A 274 -40.01 34.75 26.37
#